data_AF-A0A0D2YA52-F1
#
_entry.id   AF-A0A0D2YA52-F1
#
_cell.length_a   1.000
_cell.length_b   1.000
_cell.length_c   1.000
_cell.angle_alpha   90.00
_cell.angle_beta   90.00
_cell.angle_gamma   90.00
#
_symmetry.space_group_name_H-M   'P 1'
#
loop_
_entity.id
_entity.type
_entity.pdbx_description
1 polymer ?
#
loop_
_entity_poly.entity_id
_entity_poly.type
_entity_poly.pdbx_seq_one_letter_code
_entity_poly.pdbx_strand_id
1 'polypeptide(L)'
;MESASLIVYTGVITFVFIYVTKLLAKTSHNAQLPPGPRGLPLVGNVLDLPRAGEFEAHQWAKHKDLYGNISSITVFRQTLVIINDAKLAQTILNDRSAKHSSRSKMTFAGEMVGWDKTLSFLPYNGQLRSHRKKAHVCLKSEASIKTNDAIQEIEVGHFLLHLLRDPDRLVEHIQKQAGSVIVKVVYGYTAEQFKPDPLLITVRKVVDEFGIAAKPGAFMVDLIPILKYVPEWFPGAVFKSTAKQWRSNLESSVEDPAAFVEYQMANGKDNTSFLSQLLQKKSLTDEEYSENKWLAASLYAAGADTV
;
A
#
# COMPACT_ATOMS: atom_id res chain seq x y z
N MET A 1 15.28 41.83 -31.14
CA MET A 1 14.00 41.60 -30.41
C MET A 1 14.02 40.34 -29.56
N GLU A 2 14.76 39.27 -29.91
CA GLU A 2 14.83 38.01 -29.15
C GLU A 2 15.57 38.09 -27.80
N SER A 3 16.54 38.99 -27.66
CA SER A 3 17.31 39.16 -26.41
C SER A 3 16.51 39.85 -25.31
N ALA A 4 15.60 40.77 -25.67
CA ALA A 4 14.76 41.48 -24.71
C ALA A 4 13.67 40.57 -24.10
N SER A 5 13.07 39.69 -24.90
CA SER A 5 12.10 38.71 -24.42
C SER A 5 12.77 37.69 -23.48
N LEU A 6 13.99 37.23 -23.78
CA LEU A 6 14.74 36.30 -22.93
C LEU A 6 15.06 36.88 -21.54
N ILE A 7 15.40 38.17 -21.46
CA ILE A 7 15.67 38.86 -20.18
C ILE A 7 14.38 39.00 -19.36
N VAL A 8 13.26 39.29 -20.01
CA VAL A 8 11.96 39.38 -19.34
C VAL A 8 11.52 38.01 -18.82
N TYR A 9 11.67 36.94 -19.60
CA TYR A 9 11.33 35.58 -19.15
C TYR A 9 12.22 35.13 -17.99
N THR A 10 13.53 35.36 -18.05
CA THR A 10 14.44 35.01 -16.94
C THR A 10 14.13 35.85 -15.70
N GLY A 11 13.85 37.14 -15.85
CA GLY A 11 13.43 38.01 -14.74
C GLY A 11 12.13 37.55 -14.07
N VAL A 12 11.11 37.18 -14.86
CA VAL A 12 9.84 36.66 -14.34
C VAL A 12 10.03 35.30 -13.66
N ILE A 13 10.79 34.38 -14.25
CA ILE A 13 11.08 33.07 -13.64
C ILE A 13 11.82 33.25 -12.32
N THR A 14 12.82 34.15 -12.27
CA THR A 14 13.59 34.41 -11.05
C THR A 14 12.73 35.08 -9.98
N PHE A 15 11.86 36.02 -10.35
CA PHE A 15 10.93 36.65 -9.43
C PHE A 15 9.88 35.67 -8.89
N VAL A 16 9.28 34.85 -9.75
CA VAL A 16 8.35 33.78 -9.35
C VAL A 16 9.07 32.78 -8.44
N PHE A 17 10.30 32.39 -8.78
CA PHE A 17 11.11 31.51 -7.95
C PHE A 17 11.36 32.13 -6.57
N ILE A 18 11.81 33.39 -6.49
CA ILE A 18 12.05 34.10 -5.21
C ILE A 18 10.75 34.30 -4.41
N TYR A 19 9.64 34.60 -5.08
CA TYR A 19 8.35 34.81 -4.43
C TYR A 19 7.79 33.48 -3.88
N VAL A 20 7.87 32.41 -4.67
CA VAL A 20 7.51 31.06 -4.25
C VAL A 20 8.44 30.61 -3.12
N THR A 21 9.77 30.82 -3.20
CA THR A 21 10.67 30.46 -2.09
C THR A 21 10.33 31.18 -0.79
N LYS A 22 10.00 32.47 -0.84
CA LYS A 22 9.58 33.24 0.34
C LYS A 22 8.23 32.78 0.90
N LEU A 23 7.28 32.44 0.04
CA LEU A 23 5.99 31.88 0.47
C LEU A 23 6.14 30.47 1.05
N LEU A 24 7.03 29.65 0.47
CA LEU A 24 7.33 28.31 0.95
C LEU A 24 8.11 28.32 2.27
N ALA A 25 9.00 29.30 2.47
CA ALA A 25 9.77 29.49 3.70
C ALA A 25 8.93 30.02 4.88
N LYS A 26 7.74 30.59 4.63
CA LYS A 26 6.91 31.22 5.67
C LYS A 26 6.05 30.25 6.50
N THR A 27 6.13 28.95 6.23
CA THR A 27 5.40 27.91 6.98
C THR A 27 6.30 27.22 8.00
N SER A 28 6.74 27.95 9.02
CA SER A 28 7.25 27.36 10.27
C SER A 28 6.11 27.34 11.28
N HIS A 29 5.41 26.21 11.40
CA HIS A 29 4.58 25.98 12.58
C HIS A 29 5.53 25.80 13.78
N ASN A 30 5.36 26.64 14.80
CA ASN A 30 6.12 26.70 16.05
C ASN A 30 5.96 25.46 16.96
N ALA A 31 6.02 24.25 16.42
CA ALA A 31 6.28 23.05 17.20
C ALA A 31 7.75 22.70 17.02
N GLN A 32 8.49 22.57 18.13
CA GLN A 32 9.85 22.03 18.08
C GLN A 32 9.76 20.59 17.54
N LEU A 33 10.17 20.40 16.30
CA LEU A 33 10.30 19.07 15.70
C LEU A 33 11.41 18.29 16.43
N PRO A 34 11.34 16.95 16.45
CA PRO A 34 12.46 16.13 16.90
C PRO A 34 13.75 16.49 16.15
N PRO A 35 14.93 16.28 16.76
CA PRO A 35 16.22 16.61 16.14
C PRO A 35 16.42 15.88 14.82
N GLY A 36 17.27 16.42 13.94
CA GLY A 36 17.51 15.82 12.64
C GLY A 36 18.49 16.60 11.77
N PRO A 37 18.86 16.06 10.60
CA PRO A 37 19.73 16.74 9.65
C PRO A 37 19.09 18.04 9.16
N ARG A 38 19.91 19.07 8.93
CA ARG A 38 19.43 20.32 8.32
C ARG A 38 19.14 20.08 6.85
N GLY A 39 17.87 20.20 6.47
CA GLY A 39 17.44 20.08 5.08
C GLY A 39 17.92 21.24 4.20
N LEU A 40 18.01 20.99 2.90
CA LEU A 40 18.27 22.02 1.89
C LEU A 40 17.09 22.98 1.77
N PRO A 41 17.32 24.23 1.32
CA PRO A 41 16.24 25.15 1.00
C PRO A 41 15.24 24.52 0.01
N LEU A 42 13.93 24.72 0.25
CA LEU A 42 12.78 24.27 -0.56
C LEU A 42 12.51 22.77 -0.56
N VAL A 43 13.51 21.95 -0.85
CA VAL A 43 13.35 20.49 -1.00
C VAL A 43 13.50 19.76 0.33
N GLY A 44 14.22 20.36 1.29
CA GLY A 44 14.47 19.76 2.61
C GLY A 44 15.48 18.62 2.54
N ASN A 45 15.19 17.53 3.23
CA ASN A 45 16.05 16.38 3.45
C ASN A 45 15.95 15.30 2.35
N VAL A 46 15.70 15.69 1.09
CA VAL A 46 15.58 14.72 -0.03
C VAL A 46 16.82 13.83 -0.15
N LEU A 47 18.00 14.40 0.10
CA LEU A 47 19.27 13.68 0.04
C LEU A 47 19.48 12.71 1.21
N ASP A 48 18.67 12.80 2.26
CA ASP A 48 18.72 11.92 3.43
C ASP A 48 17.80 10.70 3.26
N LEU A 49 16.97 10.66 2.21
CA LEU A 49 16.13 9.51 1.89
C LEU A 49 16.99 8.28 1.53
N PRO A 50 16.50 7.05 1.81
CA PRO A 50 17.19 5.83 1.42
C PRO A 50 17.36 5.76 -0.09
N ARG A 51 18.53 5.28 -0.53
CA ARG A 51 18.78 5.08 -1.95
C ARG A 51 18.05 3.84 -2.46
N ALA A 52 17.71 3.84 -3.74
CA ALA A 52 17.13 2.68 -4.39
C ALA A 52 18.04 1.45 -4.23
N GLY A 53 17.48 0.33 -3.76
CA GLY A 53 18.20 -0.91 -3.54
C GLY A 53 18.85 -1.05 -2.16
N GLU A 54 18.86 0.00 -1.34
CA GLU A 54 19.27 -0.11 0.06
C GLU A 54 18.09 -0.50 0.94
N PHE A 55 18.33 -1.34 1.95
CA PHE A 55 17.32 -1.64 2.95
C PHE A 55 17.10 -0.40 3.82
N GLU A 56 15.94 0.23 3.69
CA GLU A 56 15.64 1.53 4.29
C GLU A 56 15.88 1.58 5.81
N ALA A 57 15.63 0.47 6.51
CA ALA A 57 15.85 0.37 7.94
C ALA A 57 17.31 0.62 8.34
N HIS A 58 18.29 0.26 7.50
CA HIS A 58 19.70 0.58 7.77
C HIS A 58 19.98 2.08 7.71
N GLN A 59 19.32 2.80 6.80
CA GLN A 59 19.44 4.25 6.71
C GLN A 59 18.81 4.90 7.96
N TRP A 60 17.60 4.47 8.34
CA TRP A 60 16.89 5.01 9.51
C TRP A 60 17.52 4.62 10.86
N ALA A 61 18.23 3.50 10.93
CA ALA A 61 18.97 3.11 12.12
C ALA A 61 20.10 4.09 12.44
N LYS A 62 20.79 4.64 11.43
CA LYS A 62 21.88 5.64 11.62
C LYS A 62 21.39 6.90 12.35
N HIS A 63 20.11 7.24 12.20
CA HIS A 63 19.54 8.40 12.88
C HIS A 63 19.55 8.26 14.40
N LYS A 64 19.50 7.03 14.92
CA LYS A 64 19.58 6.78 16.36
C LYS A 64 20.88 7.30 16.94
N ASP A 65 22.00 6.98 16.30
CA ASP A 65 23.33 7.33 16.79
C ASP A 65 23.62 8.83 16.60
N LEU A 66 23.06 9.45 15.56
CA LEU A 66 23.30 10.85 15.22
C LEU A 66 22.39 11.85 15.95
N TYR A 67 21.12 11.48 16.18
CA TYR A 67 20.08 12.41 16.65
C TYR A 67 19.32 11.89 17.87
N GLY A 68 19.56 10.64 18.28
CA GLY A 68 18.94 10.01 19.44
C GLY A 68 17.71 9.18 19.10
N ASN A 69 16.97 8.83 20.15
CA ASN A 69 15.86 7.87 20.12
C ASN A 69 14.63 8.31 19.29
N ILE A 70 14.51 9.60 18.99
CA ILE A 70 13.51 10.16 18.10
C ILE A 70 14.18 11.22 17.24
N SER A 71 13.92 11.18 15.93
CA SER A 71 14.44 12.17 15.00
C SER A 71 13.41 12.53 13.94
N SER A 72 13.68 13.56 13.14
CA SER A 72 12.81 13.92 12.04
C SER A 72 13.59 14.39 10.82
N ILE A 73 12.98 14.21 9.66
CA ILE A 73 13.39 14.84 8.40
C ILE A 73 12.17 15.46 7.75
N THR A 74 12.37 16.50 6.93
CA THR A 74 11.28 17.10 6.17
C THR A 74 11.64 17.09 4.70
N VAL A 75 10.81 16.46 3.89
CA VAL A 75 10.98 16.33 2.44
C VAL A 75 9.78 16.97 1.76
N PHE A 76 9.99 18.00 0.94
CA PHE A 76 8.91 18.72 0.24
C PHE A 76 7.68 19.03 1.15
N ARG A 77 7.93 19.60 2.34
CA ARG A 77 6.93 19.94 3.37
C ARG A 77 6.25 18.76 4.07
N GLN A 78 6.60 17.53 3.72
CA GLN A 78 6.19 16.34 4.47
C GLN A 78 7.24 16.02 5.52
N THR A 79 6.85 16.08 6.79
CA THR A 79 7.73 15.71 7.90
C THR A 79 7.58 14.23 8.21
N LEU A 80 8.69 13.49 8.15
CA LEU A 80 8.82 12.11 8.59
C LEU A 80 9.45 12.11 9.98
N VAL A 81 8.79 11.46 10.94
CA VAL A 81 9.30 11.28 12.30
C VAL A 81 9.77 9.84 12.45
N ILE A 82 11.05 9.66 12.76
CA ILE A 82 11.70 8.36 12.92
C ILE A 82 11.78 8.04 14.41
N ILE A 83 11.28 6.87 14.79
CA ILE A 83 11.26 6.41 16.19
C ILE A 83 12.17 5.18 16.29
N ASN A 84 13.26 5.33 17.06
CA ASN A 84 14.26 4.28 17.29
C ASN A 84 14.25 3.78 18.76
N ASP A 85 13.16 4.05 19.49
CA ASP A 85 12.94 3.63 20.88
C ASP A 85 11.66 2.79 21.00
N ALA A 86 11.81 1.58 21.55
CA ALA A 86 10.73 0.60 21.63
C ALA A 86 9.60 1.04 22.58
N LYS A 87 9.94 1.71 23.69
CA LYS A 87 8.94 2.18 24.66
C LYS A 87 8.10 3.31 24.06
N LEU A 88 8.74 4.24 23.37
CA LEU A 88 8.08 5.31 22.64
C LEU A 88 7.21 4.77 21.50
N ALA A 89 7.70 3.78 20.75
CA ALA A 89 6.92 3.09 19.73
C ALA A 89 5.67 2.45 20.34
N GLN A 90 5.79 1.78 21.48
CA GLN A 90 4.63 1.23 22.21
C GLN A 90 3.64 2.34 22.63
N THR A 91 4.12 3.44 23.20
CA THR A 91 3.25 4.55 23.59
C THR A 91 2.49 5.14 22.40
N ILE A 92 3.12 5.27 21.23
CA ILE A 92 2.51 5.85 20.03
C ILE A 92 1.55 4.87 19.35
N LEU A 93 2.00 3.63 19.15
CA LEU A 93 1.28 2.62 18.37
C LEU A 93 0.18 1.92 19.17
N ASN A 94 0.31 1.80 20.50
CA ASN A 94 -0.66 1.13 21.37
C ASN A 94 -1.43 2.13 22.23
N ASP A 95 -0.75 2.77 23.18
CA ASP A 95 -1.40 3.55 24.25
C ASP A 95 -2.11 4.80 23.70
N ARG A 96 -1.58 5.37 22.62
CA ARG A 96 -2.13 6.54 21.90
C ARG A 96 -2.61 6.20 20.49
N SER A 97 -2.90 4.93 20.24
CA SER A 97 -3.33 4.42 18.93
C SER A 97 -4.46 5.26 18.31
N ALA A 98 -5.46 5.68 19.08
CA ALA A 98 -6.58 6.49 18.58
C ALA A 98 -6.14 7.84 17.97
N LYS A 99 -4.99 8.40 18.37
CA LYS A 99 -4.44 9.65 17.83
C LYS A 99 -3.50 9.44 16.64
N HIS A 100 -2.83 8.30 16.58
CA HIS A 100 -1.74 8.04 15.61
C HIS A 100 -2.02 6.91 14.62
N SER A 101 -3.22 6.30 14.64
CA SER A 101 -3.58 5.18 13.75
C SER A 101 -4.01 5.58 12.35
N SER A 102 -4.09 6.87 12.02
CA SER A 102 -4.44 7.28 10.65
C SER A 102 -3.29 6.97 9.67
N ARG A 103 -3.57 7.05 8.38
CA ARG A 103 -2.60 6.78 7.31
C ARG A 103 -2.24 8.06 6.58
N SER A 104 -0.96 8.21 6.25
CA SER A 104 -0.53 9.29 5.35
C SER A 104 -1.15 9.05 3.98
N LYS A 105 -1.58 10.14 3.33
CA LYS A 105 -2.02 10.05 1.94
C LYS A 105 -0.82 9.76 1.04
N MET A 106 -1.02 8.85 0.09
CA MET A 106 -0.08 8.56 -0.98
C MET A 106 -0.76 8.99 -2.28
N THR A 107 -0.23 9.99 -2.97
CA THR A 107 -0.91 10.55 -4.13
C THR A 107 -0.87 9.56 -5.28
N PHE A 108 0.28 8.93 -5.52
CA PHE A 108 0.42 7.95 -6.58
C PHE A 108 -0.27 6.62 -6.24
N ALA A 109 0.23 5.90 -5.23
CA ALA A 109 -0.29 4.58 -4.86
C ALA A 109 -1.75 4.63 -4.37
N GLY A 110 -2.07 5.62 -3.53
CA GLY A 110 -3.40 5.78 -2.95
C GLY A 110 -4.39 6.36 -3.96
N GLU A 111 -4.28 7.64 -4.27
CA GLU A 111 -5.33 8.35 -5.03
C GLU A 111 -5.37 7.96 -6.52
N MET A 112 -4.22 7.84 -7.18
CA MET A 112 -4.18 7.57 -8.62
C MET A 112 -4.41 6.08 -8.92
N VAL A 113 -3.69 5.18 -8.23
CA VAL A 113 -3.81 3.73 -8.44
C VAL A 113 -5.03 3.14 -7.72
N GLY A 114 -5.37 3.62 -6.51
CA GLY A 114 -6.58 3.20 -5.78
C GLY A 114 -6.34 2.35 -4.53
N TRP A 115 -5.09 2.23 -4.05
CA TRP A 115 -4.77 1.45 -2.85
C TRP A 115 -5.39 2.03 -1.57
N ASP A 116 -5.83 3.29 -1.58
CA ASP A 116 -6.48 3.97 -0.46
C ASP A 116 -7.82 3.35 -0.05
N LYS A 117 -8.40 2.48 -0.89
CA LYS A 117 -9.60 1.69 -0.60
C LYS A 117 -9.32 0.41 0.19
N THR A 118 -8.06 -0.03 0.25
CA THR A 118 -7.67 -1.27 0.95
C THR A 118 -7.52 -1.03 2.46
N LEU A 119 -7.74 -2.09 3.27
CA LEU A 119 -7.73 -2.01 4.73
C LEU A 119 -6.43 -1.38 5.28
N SER A 120 -5.29 -1.61 4.63
CA SER A 120 -3.98 -1.11 5.08
C SER A 120 -3.83 0.41 4.99
N PHE A 121 -4.57 1.06 4.08
CA PHE A 121 -4.45 2.50 3.78
C PHE A 121 -5.67 3.34 4.19
N LEU A 122 -6.73 2.69 4.68
CA LEU A 122 -7.89 3.42 5.21
C LEU A 122 -7.47 4.36 6.36
N PRO A 123 -7.99 5.60 6.39
CA PRO A 123 -7.78 6.51 7.51
C PRO A 123 -8.46 5.97 8.78
N TYR A 124 -8.06 6.48 9.94
CA TYR A 124 -8.67 6.05 11.20
C TYR A 124 -10.10 6.60 11.36
N ASN A 125 -11.08 5.84 10.87
CA ASN A 125 -12.50 6.18 10.85
C ASN A 125 -13.38 4.95 11.20
N GLY A 126 -14.70 5.09 11.03
CA GLY A 126 -15.65 3.99 11.26
C GLY A 126 -15.44 2.79 10.33
N GLN A 127 -15.11 3.06 9.07
CA GLN A 127 -14.85 2.06 8.04
C GLN A 127 -13.66 1.17 8.39
N LEU A 128 -12.52 1.75 8.78
CA LEU A 128 -11.35 0.98 9.22
C LEU A 128 -11.68 0.07 10.41
N ARG A 129 -12.42 0.57 11.41
CA ARG A 129 -12.81 -0.23 12.58
C ARG A 129 -13.74 -1.39 12.18
N SER A 130 -14.70 -1.12 11.28
CA SER A 130 -15.60 -2.13 10.73
C SER A 130 -14.83 -3.21 9.97
N HIS A 131 -13.93 -2.82 9.07
CA HIS A 131 -13.09 -3.72 8.30
C HIS A 131 -12.20 -4.59 9.20
N ARG A 132 -11.54 -4.00 10.20
CA ARG A 132 -10.74 -4.76 11.17
C ARG A 132 -11.58 -5.76 11.96
N LYS A 133 -12.80 -5.40 12.36
CA LYS A 133 -13.72 -6.31 13.05
C LYS A 133 -14.10 -7.50 12.16
N LYS A 134 -14.49 -7.25 10.91
CA LYS A 134 -14.82 -8.29 9.92
C LYS A 134 -13.63 -9.21 9.64
N ALA A 135 -12.45 -8.64 9.39
CA ALA A 135 -11.21 -9.40 9.17
C ALA A 135 -10.82 -10.24 10.40
N HIS A 136 -11.00 -9.72 11.62
CA HIS A 136 -10.73 -10.47 12.84
C HIS A 136 -11.60 -11.71 12.96
N VAL A 137 -12.90 -11.61 12.64
CA VAL A 137 -13.81 -12.77 12.62
C VAL A 137 -13.34 -13.80 11.58
N CYS A 138 -12.97 -13.35 10.38
CA CYS A 138 -12.46 -14.23 9.32
C CYS A 138 -11.21 -15.01 9.70
N LEU A 139 -10.26 -14.35 10.37
CA LEU A 139 -8.91 -14.89 10.55
C LEU A 139 -8.68 -15.52 11.93
N LYS A 140 -9.44 -15.10 12.95
CA LYS A 140 -9.17 -15.44 14.35
C LYS A 140 -10.35 -16.01 15.12
N SER A 141 -11.51 -16.23 14.48
CA SER A 141 -12.58 -16.98 15.14
C SER A 141 -12.19 -18.46 15.30
N GLU A 142 -12.67 -19.13 16.34
CA GLU A 142 -12.37 -20.55 16.57
C GLU A 142 -12.83 -21.42 15.37
N ALA A 143 -13.97 -21.10 14.79
CA ALA A 143 -14.50 -21.78 13.60
C ALA A 143 -13.59 -21.58 12.38
N SER A 144 -13.09 -20.35 12.18
CA SER A 144 -12.14 -20.05 11.11
C SER A 144 -10.82 -20.78 11.30
N ILE A 145 -10.28 -20.83 12.52
CA ILE A 145 -9.01 -21.52 12.79
C ILE A 145 -9.10 -23.00 12.40
N LYS A 146 -10.13 -23.71 12.88
CA LYS A 146 -10.33 -25.14 12.53
C LYS A 146 -10.45 -25.38 11.02
N THR A 147 -11.16 -24.49 10.32
CA THR A 147 -11.33 -24.61 8.85
C THR A 147 -10.05 -24.29 8.10
N ASN A 148 -9.30 -23.28 8.55
CA ASN A 148 -8.07 -22.83 7.93
C ASN A 148 -6.91 -23.81 8.15
N ASP A 149 -6.89 -24.54 9.27
CA ASP A 149 -5.88 -25.57 9.55
C ASP A 149 -5.92 -26.68 8.50
N ALA A 150 -7.12 -27.19 8.17
CA ALA A 150 -7.27 -28.21 7.13
C ALA A 150 -6.84 -27.71 5.74
N ILE A 151 -7.10 -26.43 5.42
CA ILE A 151 -6.65 -25.82 4.16
C ILE A 151 -5.13 -25.73 4.13
N GLN A 152 -4.50 -25.32 5.23
CA GLN A 152 -3.04 -25.25 5.33
C GLN A 152 -2.39 -26.63 5.17
N GLU A 153 -2.92 -27.66 5.82
CA GLU A 153 -2.40 -29.03 5.70
C GLU A 153 -2.39 -29.52 4.24
N ILE A 154 -3.48 -29.29 3.51
CA ILE A 154 -3.58 -29.65 2.09
C ILE A 154 -2.53 -28.90 1.26
N GLU A 155 -2.42 -27.58 1.42
CA GLU A 155 -1.48 -26.78 0.64
C GLU A 155 -0.01 -27.02 1.04
N VAL A 156 0.27 -27.44 2.28
CA VAL A 156 1.59 -27.95 2.68
C VAL A 156 1.91 -29.24 1.94
N GLY A 157 0.95 -30.15 1.76
CA GLY A 157 1.12 -31.35 0.94
C GLY A 157 1.50 -31.02 -0.50
N HIS A 158 0.81 -30.07 -1.14
CA HIS A 158 1.16 -29.58 -2.47
C HIS A 158 2.55 -28.92 -2.51
N PHE A 159 2.86 -28.09 -1.53
CA PHE A 159 4.17 -27.45 -1.39
C PHE A 159 5.31 -28.49 -1.35
N LEU A 160 5.18 -29.51 -0.50
CA LEU A 160 6.19 -30.58 -0.37
C LEU A 160 6.34 -31.36 -1.68
N LEU A 161 5.24 -31.61 -2.40
CA LEU A 161 5.29 -32.26 -3.72
C LEU A 161 6.01 -31.39 -4.76
N HIS A 162 5.75 -30.09 -4.78
CA HIS A 162 6.42 -29.15 -5.68
C HIS A 162 7.92 -29.06 -5.35
N LEU A 163 8.27 -28.97 -4.07
CA LEU A 163 9.64 -28.91 -3.59
C LEU A 163 10.42 -30.20 -3.91
N LEU A 164 9.78 -31.36 -3.81
CA LEU A 164 10.38 -32.65 -4.17
C LEU A 164 10.71 -32.74 -5.67
N ARG A 165 9.87 -32.14 -6.53
CA ARG A 165 10.04 -32.17 -7.99
C ARG A 165 11.03 -31.12 -8.49
N ASP A 166 11.02 -29.94 -7.89
CA ASP A 166 11.80 -28.78 -8.32
C ASP A 166 12.29 -27.97 -7.10
N PRO A 167 13.36 -28.43 -6.41
CA PRO A 167 13.82 -27.84 -5.16
C PRO A 167 14.40 -26.43 -5.34
N ASP A 168 14.87 -26.08 -6.53
CA ASP A 168 15.54 -24.81 -6.81
C ASP A 168 14.56 -23.61 -6.80
N ARG A 169 13.25 -23.87 -6.82
CA ARG A 169 12.20 -22.85 -6.85
C ARG A 169 11.49 -22.66 -5.50
N LEU A 170 12.20 -22.91 -4.39
CA LEU A 170 11.67 -22.82 -3.02
C LEU A 170 10.82 -21.58 -2.76
N VAL A 171 11.31 -20.38 -3.11
CA VAL A 171 10.59 -19.11 -2.86
C VAL A 171 9.27 -19.06 -3.63
N GLU A 172 9.25 -19.53 -4.87
CA GLU A 172 8.02 -19.56 -5.66
C GLU A 172 7.01 -20.56 -5.11
N HIS A 173 7.48 -21.70 -4.59
CA HIS A 173 6.62 -22.70 -3.95
C HIS A 173 6.01 -22.18 -2.65
N ILE A 174 6.77 -21.43 -1.85
CA ILE A 174 6.27 -20.76 -0.63
C ILE A 174 5.19 -19.74 -1.02
N GLN A 175 5.48 -18.86 -1.98
CA GLN A 175 4.52 -17.86 -2.46
C GLN A 175 3.24 -18.50 -3.01
N LYS A 176 3.38 -19.60 -3.76
CA LYS A 176 2.23 -20.36 -4.26
C LYS A 176 1.41 -20.96 -3.11
N GLN A 177 2.06 -21.57 -2.13
CA GLN A 177 1.40 -22.16 -0.97
C GLN A 177 0.62 -21.10 -0.18
N ALA A 178 1.27 -19.98 0.16
CA ALA A 178 0.65 -18.87 0.87
C ALA A 178 -0.55 -18.31 0.09
N GLY A 179 -0.36 -18.03 -1.20
CA GLY A 179 -1.41 -17.56 -2.11
C GLY A 179 -2.60 -18.52 -2.22
N SER A 180 -2.35 -19.82 -2.38
CA SER A 180 -3.39 -20.87 -2.43
C SER A 180 -4.20 -20.94 -1.14
N VAL A 181 -3.56 -20.84 0.02
CA VAL A 181 -4.26 -20.81 1.30
C VAL A 181 -5.17 -19.59 1.38
N ILE A 182 -4.63 -18.39 1.17
CA ILE A 182 -5.41 -17.17 1.39
C ILE A 182 -6.54 -17.00 0.35
N VAL A 183 -6.34 -17.39 -0.91
CA VAL A 183 -7.39 -17.31 -1.94
C VAL A 183 -8.52 -18.29 -1.64
N LYS A 184 -8.19 -19.45 -1.06
CA LYS A 184 -9.18 -20.43 -0.60
C LYS A 184 -9.99 -19.93 0.59
N VAL A 185 -9.34 -19.32 1.57
CA VAL A 185 -10.00 -18.75 2.76
C VAL A 185 -10.92 -17.58 2.37
N VAL A 186 -10.41 -16.66 1.55
CA VAL A 186 -11.10 -15.40 1.25
C VAL A 186 -12.22 -15.57 0.23
N TYR A 187 -12.00 -16.37 -0.83
CA TYR A 187 -12.91 -16.50 -1.98
C TYR A 187 -13.47 -17.92 -2.16
N GLY A 188 -12.99 -18.91 -1.40
CA GLY A 188 -13.40 -20.31 -1.59
C GLY A 188 -12.79 -20.94 -2.85
N TYR A 189 -11.88 -20.23 -3.52
CA TYR A 189 -11.25 -20.63 -4.76
C TYR A 189 -10.12 -21.64 -4.50
N THR A 190 -10.12 -22.75 -5.25
CA THR A 190 -9.00 -23.70 -5.21
C THR A 190 -8.06 -23.34 -6.36
N ALA A 191 -6.85 -22.89 -6.03
CA ALA A 191 -5.85 -22.52 -7.02
C ALA A 191 -5.37 -23.74 -7.81
N GLU A 192 -5.05 -23.51 -9.08
CA GLU A 192 -4.45 -24.51 -9.96
C GLU A 192 -3.03 -24.87 -9.49
N GLN A 193 -2.78 -26.15 -9.24
CA GLN A 193 -1.57 -26.63 -8.59
C GLN A 193 -0.40 -26.82 -9.56
N PHE A 194 -0.67 -27.27 -10.80
CA PHE A 194 0.40 -27.64 -11.73
C PHE A 194 0.59 -26.67 -12.90
N LYS A 195 -0.31 -25.69 -13.06
CA LYS A 195 -0.20 -24.63 -14.07
C LYS A 195 -0.20 -23.25 -13.40
N PRO A 196 0.20 -22.20 -14.13
CA PRO A 196 0.07 -20.83 -13.65
C PRO A 196 -1.42 -20.49 -13.40
N ASP A 197 -1.73 -20.13 -12.16
CA ASP A 197 -3.07 -19.75 -11.74
C ASP A 197 -3.33 -18.26 -12.02
N PRO A 198 -4.40 -17.89 -12.75
CA PRO A 198 -4.66 -16.49 -13.10
C PRO A 198 -4.81 -15.56 -11.89
N LEU A 199 -5.45 -16.01 -10.81
CA LEU A 199 -5.68 -15.17 -9.63
C LEU A 199 -4.37 -14.98 -8.85
N LEU A 200 -3.55 -16.02 -8.73
CA LEU A 200 -2.24 -15.92 -8.06
C LEU A 200 -1.26 -15.04 -8.85
N ILE A 201 -1.26 -15.14 -10.18
CA ILE A 201 -0.43 -14.28 -11.05
C ILE A 201 -0.85 -12.81 -10.90
N THR A 202 -2.16 -12.55 -10.91
CA THR A 202 -2.70 -11.20 -10.85
C THR A 202 -2.39 -10.55 -9.50
N VAL A 203 -2.59 -11.27 -8.38
CA VAL A 203 -2.28 -10.72 -7.05
C VAL A 203 -0.80 -10.42 -6.89
N ARG A 204 0.08 -11.31 -7.35
CA ARG A 204 1.52 -11.10 -7.30
C ARG A 204 1.93 -9.85 -8.07
N LYS A 205 1.41 -9.69 -9.29
CA LYS A 205 1.67 -8.52 -10.13
C LYS A 205 1.27 -7.22 -9.43
N VAL A 206 0.08 -7.14 -8.85
CA VAL A 206 -0.37 -5.89 -8.20
C VAL A 206 0.39 -5.59 -6.91
N VAL A 207 0.84 -6.61 -6.19
CA VAL A 207 1.68 -6.43 -4.99
C VAL A 207 3.09 -5.97 -5.38
N ASP A 208 3.69 -6.52 -6.45
CA ASP A 208 4.96 -6.04 -7.00
C ASP A 208 4.86 -4.57 -7.46
N GLU A 209 3.79 -4.22 -8.18
CA GLU A 209 3.49 -2.84 -8.59
C GLU A 209 3.33 -1.92 -7.37
N PHE A 210 2.64 -2.38 -6.32
CA PHE A 210 2.52 -1.67 -5.07
C PHE A 210 3.86 -1.45 -4.37
N GLY A 211 4.73 -2.47 -4.33
CA GLY A 211 6.08 -2.37 -3.77
C GLY A 211 6.95 -1.31 -4.46
N ILE A 212 6.67 -1.00 -5.74
CA ILE A 212 7.29 0.12 -6.45
C ILE A 212 6.56 1.43 -6.13
N ALA A 213 5.23 1.43 -6.18
CA ALA A 213 4.38 2.60 -5.92
C ALA A 213 4.58 3.21 -4.52
N ALA A 214 4.84 2.36 -3.53
CA ALA A 214 4.89 2.76 -2.13
C ALA A 214 6.24 3.29 -1.66
N LYS A 215 7.29 3.15 -2.49
CA LYS A 215 8.65 3.61 -2.16
C LYS A 215 8.67 5.14 -2.03
N PRO A 216 9.15 5.68 -0.88
CA PRO A 216 9.29 7.11 -0.71
C PRO A 216 10.10 7.75 -1.84
N GLY A 217 9.52 8.74 -2.53
CA GLY A 217 10.17 9.46 -3.61
C GLY A 217 10.25 8.74 -4.96
N ALA A 218 9.66 7.54 -5.11
CA ALA A 218 9.61 6.84 -6.39
C ALA A 218 8.85 7.63 -7.47
N PHE A 219 7.83 8.39 -7.06
CA PHE A 219 7.05 9.25 -7.95
C PHE A 219 7.04 10.69 -7.44
N MET A 220 7.41 11.63 -8.32
CA MET A 220 7.46 13.05 -7.97
C MET A 220 6.09 13.61 -7.54
N VAL A 221 4.99 12.99 -7.97
CA VAL A 221 3.63 13.39 -7.60
C VAL A 221 3.33 13.17 -6.12
N ASP A 222 4.04 12.27 -5.42
CA ASP A 222 3.91 12.14 -3.97
C ASP A 222 4.54 13.32 -3.23
N LEU A 223 5.56 13.94 -3.82
CA LEU A 223 6.25 15.11 -3.28
C LEU A 223 5.56 16.42 -3.70
N ILE A 224 5.01 16.44 -4.91
CA ILE A 224 4.36 17.60 -5.52
C ILE A 224 2.97 17.17 -6.04
N PRO A 225 1.94 17.08 -5.18
CA PRO A 225 0.63 16.52 -5.55
C PRO A 225 -0.08 17.22 -6.69
N ILE A 226 0.23 18.50 -6.94
CA ILE A 226 -0.37 19.26 -8.06
C ILE A 226 0.00 18.67 -9.43
N LEU A 227 1.07 17.87 -9.53
CA LEU A 227 1.46 17.19 -10.76
C LEU A 227 0.39 16.22 -11.28
N LYS A 228 -0.51 15.72 -10.42
CA LYS A 228 -1.60 14.83 -10.85
C LYS A 228 -2.57 15.49 -11.85
N TYR A 229 -2.59 16.82 -11.94
CA TYR A 229 -3.44 17.57 -12.87
C TYR A 229 -2.77 17.89 -14.21
N VAL A 230 -1.47 17.61 -14.36
CA VAL A 230 -0.73 17.85 -15.61
C VAL A 230 -1.30 16.99 -16.74
N PRO A 231 -1.52 17.52 -17.96
CA PRO A 231 -2.05 16.72 -19.07
C PRO A 231 -1.17 15.50 -19.41
N GLU A 232 -1.78 14.40 -19.87
CA GLU A 232 -1.06 13.15 -20.19
C GLU A 232 0.01 13.32 -21.29
N TRP A 233 -0.19 14.26 -22.21
CA TRP A 233 0.77 14.54 -23.30
C TRP A 233 2.01 15.31 -22.83
N PHE A 234 2.02 15.86 -21.62
CA PHE A 234 3.10 16.72 -21.14
C PHE A 234 4.38 15.90 -20.90
N PRO A 235 5.57 16.42 -21.28
CA PRO A 235 6.84 15.73 -21.02
C PRO A 235 7.03 15.39 -19.54
N GLY A 236 7.28 14.12 -19.24
CA GLY A 236 7.41 13.64 -17.85
C GLY A 236 6.11 13.19 -17.18
N ALA A 237 4.95 13.24 -17.87
CA ALA A 237 3.67 12.74 -17.37
C ALA A 237 3.47 11.21 -17.53
N VAL A 238 4.53 10.45 -17.83
CA VAL A 238 4.50 8.97 -18.02
C VAL A 238 3.90 8.26 -16.81
N PHE A 239 4.08 8.81 -15.61
CA PHE A 239 3.48 8.26 -14.39
C PHE A 239 1.94 8.16 -14.47
N LYS A 240 1.26 8.98 -15.28
CA LYS A 240 -0.20 8.90 -15.46
C LYS A 240 -0.63 7.63 -16.19
N SER A 241 0.06 7.25 -17.28
CA SER A 241 -0.26 6.02 -17.99
C SER A 241 0.09 4.80 -17.15
N THR A 242 1.20 4.84 -16.40
CA THR A 242 1.55 3.83 -15.40
C THR A 242 0.45 3.68 -14.35
N ALA A 243 -0.01 4.78 -13.75
CA ALA A 243 -1.07 4.75 -12.74
C ALA A 243 -2.38 4.19 -13.29
N LYS A 244 -2.75 4.53 -14.53
CA LYS A 244 -3.94 3.99 -15.20
C LYS A 244 -3.84 2.48 -15.40
N GLN A 245 -2.68 1.99 -15.85
CA GLN A 245 -2.44 0.56 -16.03
C GLN A 245 -2.48 -0.18 -14.69
N TRP A 246 -1.79 0.33 -13.67
CA TRP A 246 -1.73 -0.29 -12.34
C TRP A 246 -3.08 -0.25 -11.64
N ARG A 247 -3.86 0.83 -11.83
CA ARG A 247 -5.24 0.90 -11.39
C ARG A 247 -6.09 -0.20 -12.01
N SER A 248 -5.99 -0.38 -13.33
CA SER A 248 -6.72 -1.45 -14.02
C SER A 248 -6.35 -2.83 -13.48
N ASN A 249 -5.05 -3.09 -13.24
CA ASN A 249 -4.60 -4.36 -12.67
C ASN A 249 -5.15 -4.55 -11.24
N LEU A 250 -5.11 -3.50 -10.40
CA LEU A 250 -5.64 -3.53 -9.04
C LEU A 250 -7.15 -3.77 -9.05
N GLU A 251 -7.90 -3.08 -9.90
CA GLU A 251 -9.34 -3.27 -10.05
C GLU A 251 -9.66 -4.72 -10.49
N SER A 252 -8.95 -5.29 -11.47
CA SER A 252 -9.09 -6.71 -11.83
C SER A 252 -8.80 -7.66 -10.66
N SER A 253 -7.76 -7.38 -9.86
CA SER A 253 -7.44 -8.21 -8.68
C SER A 253 -8.52 -8.19 -7.60
N VAL A 254 -9.41 -7.19 -7.61
CA VAL A 254 -10.56 -7.08 -6.71
C VAL A 254 -11.80 -7.71 -7.32
N GLU A 255 -12.08 -7.40 -8.59
CA GLU A 255 -13.32 -7.77 -9.27
C GLU A 255 -13.34 -9.23 -9.72
N ASP A 256 -12.24 -9.78 -10.26
CA ASP A 256 -12.24 -11.14 -10.82
C ASP A 256 -12.50 -12.23 -9.75
N PRO A 257 -11.84 -12.21 -8.57
CA PRO A 257 -12.16 -13.16 -7.51
C PRO A 257 -13.56 -12.94 -6.91
N ALA A 258 -14.05 -11.69 -6.89
CA ALA A 258 -15.40 -11.40 -6.41
C ALA A 258 -16.47 -11.96 -7.36
N ALA A 259 -16.29 -11.77 -8.67
CA ALA A 259 -17.16 -12.33 -9.70
C ALA A 259 -17.22 -13.86 -9.64
N PHE A 260 -16.10 -14.53 -9.32
CA PHE A 260 -16.10 -15.97 -9.04
C PHE A 260 -17.01 -16.33 -7.88
N VAL A 261 -16.93 -15.61 -6.75
CA VAL A 261 -17.77 -15.86 -5.57
C VAL A 261 -19.24 -15.64 -5.90
N GLU A 262 -19.57 -14.54 -6.57
CA GLU A 262 -20.93 -14.20 -7.00
C GLU A 262 -21.51 -15.30 -7.91
N TYR A 263 -20.74 -15.77 -8.88
CA TYR A 263 -21.12 -16.88 -9.75
C TYR A 263 -21.41 -18.16 -8.95
N GLN A 264 -20.57 -18.51 -7.98
CA GLN A 264 -20.76 -19.70 -7.15
C GLN A 264 -22.05 -19.59 -6.31
N MET A 265 -22.31 -18.41 -5.74
CA MET A 265 -23.52 -18.13 -4.96
C MET A 265 -24.79 -18.18 -5.82
N ALA A 266 -24.76 -17.58 -7.02
CA ALA A 266 -25.90 -17.57 -7.95
C ALA A 266 -26.28 -18.98 -8.43
N ASN A 267 -25.30 -19.88 -8.53
CA ASN A 267 -25.53 -21.29 -8.91
C ASN A 267 -25.84 -22.21 -7.72
N GLY A 268 -26.11 -21.65 -6.52
CA GLY A 268 -26.49 -22.43 -5.34
C GLY A 268 -25.39 -23.35 -4.81
N LYS A 269 -24.12 -23.09 -5.13
CA LYS A 269 -23.02 -23.85 -4.56
C LYS A 269 -22.77 -23.39 -3.13
N ASP A 270 -22.44 -24.35 -2.26
CA ASP A 270 -22.10 -24.08 -0.87
C ASP A 270 -20.69 -23.44 -0.78
N ASN A 271 -20.62 -22.14 -1.08
CA ASN A 271 -19.42 -21.35 -0.89
C ASN A 271 -19.48 -20.67 0.49
N THR A 272 -18.69 -21.17 1.43
CA THR A 272 -18.57 -20.64 2.80
C THR A 272 -17.36 -19.71 2.99
N SER A 273 -16.79 -19.20 1.89
CA SER A 273 -15.70 -18.22 1.92
C SER A 273 -16.01 -16.96 2.73
N PHE A 274 -14.97 -16.23 3.10
CA PHE A 274 -15.15 -14.95 3.80
C PHE A 274 -16.00 -13.97 3.00
N LEU A 275 -15.72 -13.78 1.71
CA LEU A 275 -16.47 -12.84 0.89
C LEU A 275 -17.93 -13.29 0.74
N SER A 276 -18.20 -14.57 0.50
CA SER A 276 -19.58 -15.05 0.38
C SER A 276 -20.39 -14.82 1.65
N GLN A 277 -19.81 -15.07 2.83
CA GLN A 277 -20.47 -14.76 4.11
C GLN A 277 -20.79 -13.27 4.27
N LEU A 278 -19.89 -12.38 3.83
CA LEU A 278 -20.14 -10.94 3.84
C LEU A 278 -21.26 -10.53 2.87
N LEU A 279 -21.34 -11.18 1.70
CA LEU A 279 -22.32 -10.89 0.66
C LEU A 279 -23.72 -11.47 0.94
N GLN A 280 -23.84 -12.49 1.78
CA GLN A 280 -25.12 -13.13 2.14
C GLN A 280 -26.02 -12.27 3.06
N LYS A 281 -25.53 -11.15 3.60
CA LYS A 281 -26.30 -10.26 4.47
C LYS A 281 -27.49 -9.66 3.69
N LYS A 282 -28.73 -9.91 4.16
CA LYS A 282 -30.02 -9.56 3.49
C LYS A 282 -30.25 -8.08 3.13
N SER A 283 -29.36 -7.16 3.51
CA SER A 283 -29.52 -5.72 3.25
C SER A 283 -28.16 -5.04 3.21
N LEU A 284 -27.38 -5.31 2.18
CA LEU A 284 -26.15 -4.59 1.87
C LEU A 284 -26.48 -3.37 1.02
N THR A 285 -25.92 -2.21 1.38
CA THR A 285 -25.87 -1.08 0.47
C THR A 285 -24.80 -1.31 -0.60
N ASP A 286 -24.88 -0.61 -1.74
CA ASP A 286 -23.84 -0.68 -2.79
C ASP A 286 -22.45 -0.29 -2.26
N GLU A 287 -22.42 0.61 -1.28
CA GLU A 287 -21.19 0.99 -0.57
C GLU A 287 -20.65 -0.16 0.27
N GLU A 288 -21.47 -0.79 1.14
CA GLU A 288 -21.04 -1.95 1.94
C GLU A 288 -20.59 -3.11 1.04
N TYR A 289 -21.24 -3.27 -0.12
CA TYR A 289 -20.88 -4.27 -1.13
C TYR A 289 -19.46 -4.04 -1.66
N SER A 290 -19.20 -2.83 -2.14
CA SER A 290 -17.88 -2.42 -2.64
C SER A 290 -16.81 -2.54 -1.55
N GLU A 291 -17.10 -2.05 -0.34
CA GLU A 291 -16.22 -2.14 0.82
C GLU A 291 -15.82 -3.58 1.16
N ASN A 292 -16.77 -4.52 1.10
CA ASN A 292 -16.50 -5.93 1.37
C ASN A 292 -15.56 -6.55 0.31
N LYS A 293 -15.70 -6.19 -0.97
CA LYS A 293 -14.77 -6.61 -2.03
C LYS A 293 -13.36 -6.09 -1.78
N TRP A 294 -13.22 -4.80 -1.46
CA TRP A 294 -11.92 -4.19 -1.13
C TRP A 294 -11.29 -4.77 0.13
N LEU A 295 -12.11 -5.13 1.13
CA LEU A 295 -11.63 -5.82 2.32
C LEU A 295 -11.08 -7.21 1.99
N ALA A 296 -11.83 -8.01 1.22
CA ALA A 296 -11.39 -9.33 0.77
C ALA A 296 -10.08 -9.24 -0.03
N ALA A 297 -10.00 -8.33 -1.00
CA ALA A 297 -8.79 -8.11 -1.79
C ALA A 297 -7.59 -7.69 -0.92
N SER A 298 -7.82 -6.86 0.11
CA SER A 298 -6.76 -6.47 1.03
C SER A 298 -6.22 -7.64 1.86
N LEU A 299 -7.08 -8.58 2.27
CA LEU A 299 -6.63 -9.78 2.97
C LEU A 299 -5.88 -10.72 2.03
N TYR A 300 -6.38 -10.86 0.80
CA TYR A 300 -5.75 -11.69 -0.23
C TYR A 300 -4.35 -11.21 -0.58
N ALA A 301 -4.19 -9.93 -0.92
CA ALA A 301 -2.91 -9.34 -1.27
C ALA A 301 -1.89 -9.46 -0.13
N ALA A 302 -2.30 -9.17 1.11
CA ALA A 302 -1.40 -9.28 2.26
C ALA A 302 -1.02 -10.74 2.56
N GLY A 303 -1.98 -11.66 2.55
CA GLY A 303 -1.73 -13.07 2.85
C GLY A 303 -0.93 -13.82 1.78
N ALA A 304 -0.96 -13.36 0.53
CA ALA A 304 -0.22 -13.98 -0.56
C ALA A 304 1.28 -13.59 -0.60
N ASP A 305 1.64 -12.42 -0.07
CA ASP A 305 3.00 -11.85 -0.22
C ASP A 305 3.85 -11.92 1.07
N THR A 306 3.22 -11.86 2.26
CA THR A 306 3.95 -11.61 3.53
C THR A 306 4.44 -12.84 4.29
N VAL A 307 4.16 -14.05 3.79
CA VAL A 307 4.48 -15.34 4.46
C VAL A 307 5.80 -15.91 3.93
#